data_AF-A0AAV5AJX7-F1
#
_entry.id   AF-A0AAV5AJX7-F1
#
_cell.length_a   1.000
_cell.length_b   1.000
_cell.length_c   1.000
_cell.angle_alpha   90.00
_cell.angle_beta   90.00
_cell.angle_gamma   90.00
#
_symmetry.space_group_name_H-M   'P 1'
#
loop_
_entity.id
_entity.type
_entity.pdbx_description
1 polymer ?
#
loop_
_entity_poly.entity_id
_entity_poly.type
_entity_poly.pdbx_seq_one_letter_code
_entity_poly.pdbx_strand_id
1 'polypeptide(L)'
;MKILAISIFLAPESGAVTELSTASDLSSFSFYQRGSIKEFLGFFTKTVVERTKSGSRQSVQENSYVAHIYNRGIPEQLAGVIVTDEEYPVRPAFSLLTKILEEFATSVPKSSYSNPPSISFPQIQAYLSKYQDPKQADTIMRVQQELDETKIILHKTIESVLERGEKLDNLVDRSTALSAQSKMFYKTAKSPFVRPREMRSDIKVSAKSWGQYEKIGQIFFVDDDDSKGGYTVFELAGALLLETGKFYKIRYEDNVDSIQITKRELFAMIRDGIWV
;
A
#
# COMPACT_ATOMS: atom_id res chain seq x y z
N MET A 1 6.93 -14.52 6.67
CA MET A 1 5.64 -15.22 6.62
C MET A 1 4.56 -14.44 7.38
N LYS A 2 3.73 -13.69 6.65
CA LYS A 2 2.64 -12.91 7.23
C LYS A 2 1.43 -12.87 6.29
N ILE A 3 0.23 -12.83 6.85
CA ILE A 3 -0.99 -12.44 6.13
C ILE A 3 -1.18 -10.92 6.33
N LEU A 4 -1.21 -10.18 5.22
CA LEU A 4 -1.38 -8.73 5.21
C LEU A 4 -2.83 -8.31 5.21
N ALA A 5 -3.68 -9.01 4.45
CA ALA A 5 -5.09 -8.69 4.33
C ALA A 5 -5.94 -9.92 3.98
N ILE A 6 -7.17 -9.90 4.46
CA ILE A 6 -8.23 -10.84 4.08
C ILE A 6 -9.45 -9.98 3.69
N SER A 7 -9.99 -10.23 2.52
CA SER A 7 -11.13 -9.48 2.00
C SER A 7 -12.17 -10.42 1.38
N ILE A 8 -13.45 -10.11 1.60
CA ILE A 8 -14.60 -10.85 1.08
C ILE A 8 -15.37 -9.89 0.18
N PHE A 9 -15.70 -10.38 -1.01
CA PHE A 9 -16.37 -9.64 -2.05
C PHE A 9 -17.63 -10.35 -2.53
N LEU A 10 -18.62 -9.57 -2.94
CA LEU A 10 -19.68 -10.00 -3.83
C LEU A 10 -19.17 -9.88 -5.28
N ALA A 11 -19.14 -11.00 -5.98
CA ALA A 11 -18.66 -11.12 -7.36
C ALA A 11 -19.73 -11.82 -8.23
N PRO A 12 -20.77 -11.08 -8.67
CA PRO A 12 -21.77 -11.61 -9.59
C PRO A 12 -21.17 -11.83 -10.99
N GLU A 13 -21.71 -12.79 -11.77
CA GLU A 13 -21.24 -13.05 -13.15
C GLU A 13 -21.42 -11.83 -14.08
N SER A 14 -22.43 -11.01 -13.79
CA SER A 14 -22.70 -9.76 -14.49
C SER A 14 -22.99 -8.69 -13.45
N GLY A 15 -22.00 -7.83 -13.17
CA GLY A 15 -22.13 -6.74 -12.22
C GLY A 15 -20.79 -6.27 -11.67
N ALA A 16 -20.83 -5.18 -10.90
CA ALA A 16 -19.64 -4.64 -10.25
C ALA A 16 -19.30 -5.45 -8.99
N VAL A 17 -18.01 -5.72 -8.80
CA VAL A 17 -17.52 -6.36 -7.58
C VAL A 17 -17.64 -5.39 -6.41
N THR A 18 -18.23 -5.85 -5.32
CA THR A 18 -18.48 -5.03 -4.12
C THR A 18 -17.78 -5.65 -2.93
N GLU A 19 -16.98 -4.87 -2.21
CA GLU A 19 -16.35 -5.31 -0.96
C GLU A 19 -17.41 -5.44 0.13
N LEU A 20 -17.49 -6.60 0.78
CA LEU A 20 -18.46 -6.90 1.84
C LEU A 20 -17.83 -6.83 3.23
N SER A 21 -16.60 -7.32 3.37
CA SER A 21 -15.88 -7.30 4.64
C SER A 21 -14.38 -7.42 4.40
N THR A 22 -13.58 -6.71 5.18
CA THR A 22 -12.13 -6.68 5.01
C THR A 22 -11.42 -6.53 6.36
N ALA A 23 -10.29 -7.21 6.52
CA ALA A 23 -9.38 -7.06 7.64
C ALA A 23 -7.94 -7.00 7.12
N SER A 24 -7.11 -6.18 7.76
CA SER A 24 -5.73 -5.96 7.34
C SER A 24 -4.81 -5.79 8.55
N ASP A 25 -3.62 -6.39 8.49
CA ASP A 25 -2.53 -6.22 9.45
C ASP A 25 -1.31 -5.61 8.75
N LEU A 26 -1.22 -4.28 8.83
CA LEU A 26 -0.15 -3.48 8.26
C LEU A 26 0.88 -3.04 9.30
N SER A 27 0.95 -3.71 10.45
CA SER A 27 1.86 -3.35 11.55
C SER A 27 3.34 -3.41 11.17
N SER A 28 3.69 -4.21 10.16
CA SER A 28 5.04 -4.35 9.59
C SER A 28 5.48 -3.13 8.77
N PHE A 29 4.54 -2.26 8.37
CA PHE A 29 4.83 -1.06 7.61
C PHE A 29 4.89 0.18 8.51
N SER A 30 5.61 1.21 8.04
CA SER A 30 5.67 2.51 8.71
C SER A 30 4.28 3.10 8.86
N PHE A 31 3.98 3.68 10.03
CA PHE A 31 2.68 4.25 10.37
C PHE A 31 2.14 5.20 9.27
N TYR A 32 3.01 6.04 8.71
CA TYR A 32 2.66 7.02 7.67
C TYR A 32 2.32 6.40 6.31
N GLN A 33 2.74 5.17 6.05
CA GLN A 33 2.49 4.47 4.78
C GLN A 33 1.27 3.55 4.84
N ARG A 34 0.82 3.17 6.05
CA ARG A 34 -0.28 2.20 6.25
C ARG A 34 -1.58 2.63 5.57
N GLY A 35 -1.89 3.93 5.56
CA GLY A 35 -3.06 4.46 4.86
C GLY A 35 -2.99 4.19 3.36
N SER A 36 -1.89 4.58 2.72
CA SER A 36 -1.69 4.36 1.28
C SER A 36 -1.69 2.88 0.89
N ILE A 37 -1.05 2.04 1.72
CA ILE A 37 -0.99 0.60 1.49
C ILE A 37 -2.38 -0.02 1.61
N LYS A 38 -3.19 0.40 2.59
CA LYS A 38 -4.56 -0.11 2.77
C LYS A 38 -5.44 0.20 1.56
N GLU A 39 -5.39 1.43 1.07
CA GLU A 39 -6.13 1.84 -0.14
C GLU A 39 -5.67 1.04 -1.36
N PHE A 40 -4.36 0.89 -1.54
CA PHE A 40 -3.80 0.13 -2.65
C PHE A 40 -4.17 -1.36 -2.58
N LEU A 41 -4.13 -1.97 -1.39
CA LEU A 41 -4.56 -3.35 -1.19
C LEU A 41 -6.03 -3.53 -1.57
N GLY A 42 -6.94 -2.65 -1.11
CA GLY A 42 -8.35 -2.72 -1.46
C GLY A 42 -8.60 -2.58 -2.97
N PHE A 43 -7.89 -1.65 -3.62
CA PHE A 43 -7.95 -1.48 -5.07
C PHE A 43 -7.41 -2.72 -5.81
N PHE A 44 -6.28 -3.26 -5.38
CA PHE A 44 -5.63 -4.41 -5.98
C PHE A 44 -6.49 -5.68 -5.85
N THR A 45 -6.95 -6.00 -4.65
CA THR A 45 -7.78 -7.19 -4.40
C THR A 45 -9.10 -7.12 -5.17
N LYS A 46 -9.74 -5.94 -5.22
CA LYS A 46 -10.94 -5.72 -6.04
C LYS A 46 -10.66 -5.96 -7.53
N THR A 47 -9.60 -5.38 -8.07
CA THR A 47 -9.22 -5.52 -9.50
C THR A 47 -8.98 -6.98 -9.86
N VAL A 48 -8.29 -7.74 -9.01
CA VAL A 48 -8.02 -9.15 -9.29
C VAL A 48 -9.31 -9.98 -9.26
N VAL A 49 -10.20 -9.73 -8.29
CA VAL A 49 -11.50 -10.44 -8.22
C VAL A 49 -12.36 -10.19 -9.45
N GLU A 50 -12.40 -8.97 -9.97
CA GLU A 50 -13.12 -8.63 -11.21
C GLU A 50 -12.63 -9.42 -12.43
N ARG A 51 -11.38 -9.88 -12.41
CA ARG A 51 -10.76 -10.63 -13.51
C ARG A 51 -10.68 -12.14 -13.24
N THR A 52 -11.07 -12.60 -12.05
CA THR A 52 -11.12 -14.01 -11.70
C THR A 52 -12.48 -14.60 -12.05
N LYS A 53 -12.49 -15.62 -12.93
CA LYS A 53 -13.70 -16.33 -13.34
C LYS A 53 -14.40 -17.01 -12.16
N SER A 54 -15.73 -17.06 -12.20
CA SER A 54 -16.54 -17.79 -11.23
C SER A 54 -16.15 -19.27 -11.16
N GLY A 55 -16.03 -19.80 -9.94
CA GLY A 55 -15.61 -21.18 -9.68
C GLY A 55 -14.09 -21.42 -9.79
N SER A 56 -13.29 -20.38 -10.04
CA SER A 56 -11.84 -20.53 -10.21
C SER A 56 -11.03 -20.12 -8.97
N ARG A 57 -9.87 -20.76 -8.83
CA ARG A 57 -8.85 -20.44 -7.82
C ARG A 57 -7.61 -19.92 -8.53
N GLN A 58 -7.15 -18.75 -8.12
CA GLN A 58 -6.01 -18.07 -8.74
C GLN A 58 -5.06 -17.53 -7.67
N SER A 59 -3.77 -17.49 -7.99
CA SER A 59 -2.76 -16.80 -7.19
C SER A 59 -2.07 -15.79 -8.08
N VAL A 60 -2.00 -14.53 -7.65
CA VAL A 60 -1.33 -13.44 -8.36
C VAL A 60 -0.18 -12.97 -7.50
N GLN A 61 1.04 -13.22 -7.96
CA GLN A 61 2.26 -12.71 -7.36
C GLN A 61 2.53 -11.31 -7.89
N GLU A 62 2.92 -10.40 -7.02
CA GLU A 62 3.37 -9.06 -7.34
C GLU A 62 4.52 -8.71 -6.39
N ASN A 63 5.75 -8.67 -6.92
CA ASN A 63 6.98 -8.56 -6.14
C ASN A 63 7.08 -9.67 -5.07
N SER A 64 7.25 -9.30 -3.80
CA SER A 64 7.37 -10.20 -2.64
C SER A 64 6.04 -10.58 -2.00
N TYR A 65 4.91 -10.20 -2.62
CA TYR A 65 3.57 -10.45 -2.10
C TYR A 65 2.78 -11.32 -3.07
N VAL A 66 1.88 -12.13 -2.52
CA VAL A 66 1.00 -13.01 -3.28
C VAL A 66 -0.43 -12.80 -2.81
N ALA A 67 -1.33 -12.55 -3.76
CA ALA A 67 -2.76 -12.61 -3.51
C ALA A 67 -3.30 -13.97 -3.95
N HIS A 68 -3.94 -14.68 -3.03
CA HIS A 68 -4.69 -15.89 -3.27
C HIS A 68 -6.17 -15.55 -3.37
N ILE A 69 -6.81 -15.96 -4.45
CA ILE A 69 -8.19 -15.61 -4.79
C ILE A 69 -8.99 -16.88 -5.01
N TYR A 70 -10.13 -16.97 -4.34
CA TYR A 70 -11.11 -18.01 -4.57
C TYR A 70 -12.46 -17.36 -4.87
N ASN A 71 -12.90 -17.45 -6.13
CA ASN A 71 -14.24 -17.05 -6.53
C ASN A 71 -15.14 -18.29 -6.52
N ARG A 72 -16.05 -18.40 -5.54
CA ARG A 72 -16.96 -19.57 -5.42
C ARG A 72 -18.01 -19.60 -6.53
N GLY A 73 -18.32 -18.47 -7.15
CA GLY A 73 -19.37 -18.39 -8.17
C GLY A 73 -20.76 -18.73 -7.63
N ILE A 74 -21.63 -19.26 -8.49
CA ILE A 74 -23.03 -19.59 -8.19
C ILE A 74 -23.08 -20.80 -7.22
N PRO A 75 -23.95 -20.80 -6.20
CA PRO A 75 -25.11 -19.91 -5.97
C PRO A 75 -24.86 -18.72 -5.04
N GLU A 76 -23.69 -18.59 -4.44
CA GLU A 76 -23.41 -17.58 -3.41
C GLU A 76 -22.89 -16.28 -3.99
N GLN A 77 -22.22 -16.33 -5.14
CA GLN A 77 -21.55 -15.22 -5.82
C GLN A 77 -20.53 -14.51 -4.91
N LEU A 78 -19.89 -15.28 -4.02
CA LEU A 78 -18.87 -14.77 -3.10
C LEU A 78 -17.46 -15.06 -3.63
N ALA A 79 -16.58 -14.09 -3.47
CA ALA A 79 -15.15 -14.24 -3.72
C ALA A 79 -14.36 -13.83 -2.47
N GLY A 80 -13.34 -14.60 -2.15
CA GLY A 80 -12.42 -14.29 -1.05
C GLY A 80 -11.02 -14.04 -1.59
N VAL A 81 -10.33 -13.08 -1.01
CA VAL A 81 -8.93 -12.77 -1.30
C VAL A 81 -8.13 -12.77 -0.01
N ILE A 82 -6.97 -13.43 -0.02
CA ILE A 82 -5.96 -13.32 1.04
C ILE A 82 -4.67 -12.82 0.40
N VAL A 83 -4.13 -11.73 0.95
CA VAL A 83 -2.82 -11.21 0.55
C VAL A 83 -1.79 -11.60 1.59
N THR A 84 -0.73 -12.26 1.17
CA THR A 84 0.35 -12.75 2.03
C THR A 84 1.72 -12.35 1.49
N ASP A 85 2.75 -12.52 2.32
CA ASP A 85 4.12 -12.64 1.81
C ASP A 85 4.25 -13.91 0.94
N GLU A 86 5.21 -13.92 0.03
CA GLU A 86 5.55 -15.08 -0.82
C GLU A 86 5.90 -16.35 -0.02
N GLU A 87 6.45 -16.19 1.18
CA GLU A 87 6.82 -17.31 2.05
C GLU A 87 5.60 -18.04 2.65
N TYR A 88 4.41 -17.42 2.67
CA TYR A 88 3.24 -18.03 3.30
C TYR A 88 2.73 -19.21 2.43
N PRO A 89 2.43 -20.39 3.01
CA PRO A 89 2.17 -21.56 2.20
C PRO A 89 0.77 -21.50 1.56
N VAL A 90 0.72 -21.83 0.27
CA VAL A 90 -0.49 -21.70 -0.56
C VAL A 90 -1.67 -22.53 -0.04
N ARG A 91 -1.40 -23.76 0.43
CA ARG A 91 -2.44 -24.70 0.91
C ARG A 91 -3.23 -24.15 2.13
N PRO A 92 -2.56 -23.72 3.23
CA PRO A 92 -3.21 -22.99 4.32
C PRO A 92 -4.03 -21.78 3.86
N ALA A 93 -3.53 -20.98 2.91
CA ALA A 93 -4.25 -19.79 2.44
C ALA A 93 -5.59 -20.16 1.78
N PHE A 94 -5.62 -21.15 0.89
CA PHE A 94 -6.87 -21.61 0.26
C PHE A 94 -7.81 -22.37 1.20
N SER A 95 -7.25 -23.10 2.17
CA SER A 95 -8.05 -23.75 3.22
C SER A 95 -8.76 -22.70 4.07
N LEU A 96 -8.04 -21.64 4.45
CA LEU A 96 -8.59 -20.52 5.19
C LEU A 96 -9.65 -19.76 4.37
N LEU A 97 -9.39 -19.49 3.09
CA LEU A 97 -10.36 -18.87 2.18
C LEU A 97 -11.67 -19.64 2.15
N THR A 98 -11.60 -20.96 1.99
CA THR A 98 -12.80 -21.81 1.91
C THR A 98 -13.61 -21.74 3.20
N LYS A 99 -12.96 -21.89 4.37
CA LYS A 99 -13.61 -21.75 5.66
C LYS A 99 -14.26 -20.38 5.87
N ILE A 100 -13.54 -19.30 5.54
CA ILE A 100 -14.05 -17.93 5.73
C ILE A 100 -15.29 -17.69 4.87
N LEU A 101 -15.29 -18.16 3.62
CA LEU A 101 -16.43 -18.00 2.72
C LEU A 101 -17.65 -18.82 3.16
N GLU A 102 -17.45 -20.06 3.62
CA GLU A 102 -18.53 -20.89 4.17
C GLU A 102 -19.18 -20.26 5.41
N GLU A 103 -18.35 -19.77 6.33
CA GLU A 103 -18.83 -19.17 7.56
C GLU A 103 -19.50 -17.81 7.32
N PHE A 104 -18.96 -17.02 6.40
CA PHE A 104 -19.58 -15.76 5.97
C PHE A 104 -20.95 -16.01 5.34
N ALA A 105 -21.05 -16.98 4.41
CA ALA A 105 -22.32 -17.33 3.77
C ALA A 105 -23.38 -17.84 4.77
N THR A 106 -22.94 -18.47 5.87
CA THR A 106 -23.84 -18.98 6.92
C THR A 106 -24.25 -17.89 7.91
N SER A 107 -23.36 -16.95 8.21
CA SER A 107 -23.57 -15.91 9.25
C SER A 107 -24.19 -14.62 8.72
N VAL A 108 -23.94 -14.27 7.45
CA VAL A 108 -24.43 -13.03 6.85
C VAL A 108 -25.51 -13.34 5.80
N PRO A 109 -26.76 -12.87 5.98
CA PRO A 109 -27.80 -13.11 5.00
C PRO A 109 -27.56 -12.31 3.71
N LYS A 110 -27.89 -12.91 2.56
CA LYS A 110 -27.70 -12.31 1.23
C LYS A 110 -28.39 -10.95 1.05
N SER A 111 -29.48 -10.70 1.78
CA SER A 111 -30.17 -9.40 1.76
C SER A 111 -29.28 -8.25 2.24
N SER A 112 -28.36 -8.51 3.17
CA SER A 112 -27.43 -7.50 3.71
C SER A 112 -26.37 -7.07 2.71
N TYR A 113 -26.14 -7.84 1.64
CA TYR A 113 -25.12 -7.51 0.62
C TYR A 113 -25.43 -6.23 -0.15
N SER A 114 -26.70 -5.80 -0.16
CA SER A 114 -27.13 -4.53 -0.74
C SER A 114 -26.62 -3.30 0.01
N ASN A 115 -26.27 -3.44 1.29
CA ASN A 115 -25.74 -2.36 2.12
C ASN A 115 -24.45 -2.83 2.85
N PRO A 116 -23.31 -2.94 2.14
CA PRO A 116 -22.07 -3.46 2.71
C PRO A 116 -21.62 -2.81 4.03
N PRO A 117 -21.74 -1.48 4.22
CA PRO A 117 -21.36 -0.84 5.49
C PRO A 117 -22.12 -1.36 6.74
N SER A 118 -23.26 -2.02 6.55
CA SER A 118 -24.05 -2.60 7.65
C SER A 118 -23.64 -4.03 8.02
N ILE A 119 -22.77 -4.66 7.23
CA ILE A 119 -22.32 -6.03 7.46
C ILE A 119 -21.27 -6.02 8.58
N SER A 120 -21.54 -6.77 9.64
CA SER A 120 -20.59 -7.01 10.73
C SER A 120 -20.14 -8.47 10.70
N PHE A 121 -18.84 -8.68 10.48
CA PHE A 121 -18.23 -10.01 10.48
C PHE A 121 -16.87 -9.96 11.22
N PRO A 122 -16.85 -9.75 12.55
CA PRO A 122 -15.62 -9.57 13.33
C PRO A 122 -14.70 -10.80 13.31
N GLN A 123 -15.23 -11.97 12.97
CA GLN A 123 -14.48 -13.23 12.84
C GLN A 123 -13.32 -13.11 11.85
N ILE A 124 -13.44 -12.28 10.80
CA ILE A 124 -12.38 -12.07 9.82
C ILE A 124 -11.08 -11.53 10.46
N GLN A 125 -11.19 -10.67 11.46
CA GLN A 125 -10.03 -10.15 12.20
C GLN A 125 -9.43 -11.23 13.10
N ALA A 126 -10.26 -12.04 13.75
CA ALA A 126 -9.79 -13.17 14.56
C ALA A 126 -9.06 -14.21 13.69
N TYR A 127 -9.55 -14.45 12.47
CA TYR A 127 -8.90 -15.31 11.49
C TYR A 127 -7.58 -14.74 11.00
N LEU A 128 -7.54 -13.45 10.69
CA LEU A 128 -6.29 -12.77 10.34
C LEU A 128 -5.22 -12.95 11.42
N SER A 129 -5.57 -12.84 12.70
CA SER A 129 -4.61 -13.01 13.80
C SER A 129 -4.25 -14.48 14.06
N LYS A 130 -5.23 -15.39 14.06
CA LYS A 130 -5.01 -16.81 14.37
C LYS A 130 -4.17 -17.52 13.31
N TYR A 131 -4.39 -17.22 12.04
CA TYR A 131 -3.76 -17.91 10.92
C TYR A 131 -2.47 -17.24 10.42
N GLN A 132 -1.92 -16.27 11.16
CA GLN A 132 -0.54 -15.84 10.96
C GLN A 132 0.43 -17.03 11.09
N ASP A 133 0.14 -17.97 12.01
CA ASP A 133 0.80 -19.27 12.04
C ASP A 133 0.06 -20.26 11.12
N PRO A 134 0.67 -20.69 10.00
CA PRO A 134 0.02 -21.60 9.05
C PRO A 134 -0.27 -22.98 9.64
N LYS A 135 0.43 -23.42 10.70
CA LYS A 135 0.16 -24.71 11.36
C LYS A 135 -1.23 -24.77 11.99
N GLN A 136 -1.82 -23.62 12.32
CA GLN A 136 -3.19 -23.56 12.81
C GLN A 136 -4.21 -24.00 11.75
N ALA A 137 -3.83 -24.03 10.47
CA ALA A 137 -4.66 -24.52 9.38
C ALA A 137 -4.72 -26.04 9.26
N ASP A 138 -3.86 -26.79 9.98
CA ASP A 138 -3.79 -28.26 9.87
C ASP A 138 -5.14 -28.94 10.13
N THR A 139 -5.91 -28.41 11.10
CA THR A 139 -7.25 -28.90 11.42
C THR A 139 -8.25 -28.71 10.29
N ILE A 140 -8.16 -27.60 9.56
CA ILE A 140 -8.99 -27.30 8.39
C ILE A 140 -8.53 -28.15 7.20
N MET A 141 -7.23 -28.21 6.97
CA MET A 141 -6.62 -28.95 5.86
C MET A 141 -6.95 -30.45 5.92
N ARG A 142 -7.02 -31.04 7.13
CA ARG A 142 -7.42 -32.44 7.29
C ARG A 142 -8.86 -32.71 6.86
N VAL A 143 -9.73 -31.71 6.98
CA VAL A 143 -11.14 -31.81 6.59
C VAL A 143 -11.32 -31.53 5.09
N GLN A 144 -10.46 -30.70 4.49
CA GLN A 144 -10.53 -30.29 3.08
C GLN A 144 -9.54 -31.06 2.18
N GLN A 145 -9.73 -32.38 2.08
CA GLN A 145 -9.01 -33.24 1.14
C GLN A 145 -9.21 -32.85 -0.34
N GLU A 146 -10.27 -32.10 -0.67
CA GLU A 146 -10.61 -31.66 -2.03
C GLU A 146 -9.65 -30.62 -2.62
N LEU A 147 -8.80 -29.99 -1.80
CA LEU A 147 -7.89 -28.93 -2.28
C LEU A 147 -6.73 -29.48 -3.14
N ASP A 148 -6.35 -30.75 -2.97
CA ASP A 148 -5.22 -31.35 -3.68
C ASP A 148 -5.53 -31.65 -5.16
N GLU A 149 -6.81 -31.80 -5.50
CA GLU A 149 -7.27 -32.02 -6.88
C GLU A 149 -7.57 -30.70 -7.62
N THR A 150 -7.64 -29.57 -6.91
CA THR A 150 -8.00 -28.31 -7.57
C THR A 150 -6.79 -27.64 -8.21
N LYS A 151 -6.84 -27.47 -9.54
CA LYS A 151 -5.85 -26.69 -10.27
C LYS A 151 -5.90 -25.20 -9.88
N ILE A 152 -4.88 -24.75 -9.14
CA ILE A 152 -4.66 -23.33 -8.84
C ILE A 152 -3.90 -22.70 -10.02
N ILE A 153 -4.43 -21.63 -10.61
CA ILE A 153 -3.76 -20.89 -11.68
C ILE A 153 -2.82 -19.86 -11.06
N LEU A 154 -1.52 -19.96 -11.33
CA LEU A 154 -0.53 -19.02 -10.84
C LEU A 154 -0.15 -17.99 -11.91
N HIS A 155 -0.26 -16.72 -11.54
CA HIS A 155 0.13 -15.56 -12.31
C HIS A 155 1.34 -14.91 -11.62
N LYS A 156 2.45 -14.70 -12.35
CA LYS A 156 3.68 -14.12 -11.79
C LYS A 156 3.61 -12.61 -11.57
N THR A 157 2.75 -11.94 -12.33
CA THR A 157 2.55 -10.48 -12.27
C THR A 157 1.06 -10.20 -12.43
N ILE A 158 0.60 -9.11 -11.84
CA ILE A 158 -0.78 -8.65 -12.02
C ILE A 158 -1.12 -8.38 -13.50
N GLU A 159 -0.15 -7.94 -14.29
CA GLU A 159 -0.32 -7.64 -15.72
C GLU A 159 -0.83 -8.86 -16.52
N SER A 160 -0.49 -10.07 -16.07
CA SER A 160 -0.97 -11.31 -16.73
C SER A 160 -2.45 -11.61 -16.50
N VAL A 161 -3.09 -10.90 -15.56
CA VAL A 161 -4.52 -10.99 -15.26
C VAL A 161 -5.29 -9.82 -15.91
N LEU A 162 -4.58 -8.76 -16.31
CA LEU A 162 -5.18 -7.60 -16.98
C LEU A 162 -5.49 -7.89 -18.46
N GLU A 163 -6.32 -7.03 -19.06
CA GLU A 163 -6.65 -7.13 -20.48
C GLU A 163 -5.46 -6.74 -21.36
N ARG A 164 -5.42 -7.25 -22.60
CA ARG A 164 -4.34 -6.91 -23.53
C ARG A 164 -4.29 -5.41 -23.77
N GLY A 165 -3.13 -4.81 -23.50
CA GLY A 165 -2.91 -3.36 -23.67
C GLY A 165 -3.31 -2.51 -22.46
N GLU A 166 -3.86 -3.12 -21.41
CA GLU A 166 -4.14 -2.46 -20.15
C GLU A 166 -2.90 -2.51 -19.25
N LYS A 167 -2.62 -1.38 -18.57
CA LYS A 167 -1.50 -1.26 -17.63
C LYS A 167 -2.03 -0.91 -16.25
N LEU A 168 -1.43 -1.46 -15.21
CA LEU A 168 -1.78 -1.13 -13.83
C LEU A 168 -1.68 0.38 -13.54
N ASP A 169 -0.69 1.06 -14.11
CA ASP A 169 -0.51 2.52 -13.97
C ASP A 169 -1.75 3.30 -14.41
N ASN A 170 -2.35 2.90 -15.54
CA ASN A 170 -3.55 3.55 -16.07
C ASN A 170 -4.76 3.31 -15.17
N LEU A 171 -4.84 2.13 -14.55
CA LEU A 171 -5.91 1.81 -13.61
C LEU A 171 -5.76 2.59 -12.30
N VAL A 172 -4.54 2.72 -11.78
CA VAL A 172 -4.23 3.54 -10.59
C VAL A 172 -4.59 5.00 -10.84
N ASP A 173 -4.24 5.55 -11.99
CA ASP A 173 -4.52 6.95 -12.32
C ASP A 173 -6.02 7.23 -12.43
N ARG A 174 -6.78 6.31 -13.03
CA ARG A 174 -8.25 6.43 -13.19
C ARG A 174 -9.05 6.09 -11.93
N SER A 175 -8.44 5.39 -10.97
CA SER A 175 -9.15 4.93 -9.78
C SER A 175 -9.62 6.11 -8.92
N THR A 176 -10.91 6.11 -8.58
CA THR A 176 -11.49 7.03 -7.59
C THR A 176 -11.36 6.51 -6.16
N ALA A 177 -11.00 5.22 -6.00
CA ALA A 177 -10.80 4.58 -4.70
C ALA A 177 -9.44 4.90 -4.06
N LEU A 178 -8.49 5.46 -4.83
CA LEU A 178 -7.17 5.84 -4.36
C LEU A 178 -7.08 7.35 -4.15
N SER A 179 -6.64 7.77 -2.96
CA SER A 179 -6.34 9.17 -2.68
C SER A 179 -5.14 9.66 -3.51
N ALA A 180 -5.02 10.97 -3.67
CA ALA A 180 -3.88 11.58 -4.37
C ALA A 180 -2.54 11.17 -3.72
N GLN A 181 -2.51 11.05 -2.40
CA GLN A 181 -1.33 10.58 -1.65
C GLN A 181 -0.98 9.14 -2.01
N SER A 182 -1.95 8.23 -2.07
CA SER A 182 -1.73 6.82 -2.45
C SER A 182 -1.26 6.66 -3.89
N LYS A 183 -1.81 7.45 -4.82
CA LYS A 183 -1.35 7.46 -6.22
C LYS A 183 0.10 7.94 -6.33
N MET A 184 0.46 9.01 -5.63
CA MET A 184 1.84 9.50 -5.58
C MET A 184 2.78 8.47 -4.95
N PHE A 185 2.37 7.85 -3.84
CA PHE A 185 3.13 6.78 -3.18
C PHE A 185 3.43 5.61 -4.13
N TYR A 186 2.44 5.15 -4.88
CA TYR A 186 2.62 4.10 -5.89
C TYR A 186 3.64 4.49 -6.97
N LYS A 187 3.52 5.70 -7.52
CA LYS A 187 4.44 6.21 -8.56
C LYS A 187 5.87 6.33 -8.06
N THR A 188 6.06 6.85 -6.84
CA THR A 188 7.38 6.97 -6.22
C THR A 188 7.98 5.60 -5.91
N ALA A 189 7.18 4.63 -5.48
CA ALA A 189 7.66 3.27 -5.19
C ALA A 189 8.04 2.47 -6.45
N LYS A 190 7.37 2.72 -7.59
CA LYS A 190 7.64 2.04 -8.85
C LYS A 190 8.86 2.58 -9.58
N SER A 191 9.16 3.88 -9.45
CA SER A 191 10.37 4.44 -10.03
C SER A 191 11.59 3.87 -9.32
N PRO A 192 12.47 3.10 -10.01
CA PRO A 192 13.76 2.76 -9.43
C PRO A 192 14.46 4.07 -9.09
N PHE A 193 15.07 4.14 -7.92
CA PHE A 193 15.91 5.27 -7.53
C PHE A 193 17.00 5.43 -8.60
N VAL A 194 16.76 6.29 -9.58
CA VAL A 194 17.75 6.67 -10.58
C VAL A 194 18.78 7.46 -9.79
N ARG A 195 19.92 6.83 -9.49
CA ARG A 195 21.07 7.58 -8.96
C ARG A 195 21.27 8.75 -9.91
N PRO A 196 21.21 10.01 -9.44
CA PRO A 196 21.49 11.14 -10.30
C PRO A 196 22.83 10.88 -10.99
N ARG A 197 22.81 10.81 -12.32
CA ARG A 197 24.02 10.75 -13.13
C ARG A 197 24.74 12.07 -12.87
N GLU A 198 25.79 12.03 -12.05
CA GLU A 198 26.71 13.13 -11.73
C GLU A 198 26.02 14.50 -11.60
N MET A 199 25.47 14.76 -10.41
CA MET A 199 24.98 16.07 -10.01
C MET A 199 26.14 17.08 -10.10
N ARG A 200 26.06 18.05 -11.03
CA ARG A 200 27.07 19.12 -11.19
C ARG A 200 27.14 19.97 -9.92
N SER A 201 28.36 20.39 -9.57
CA SER A 201 28.75 20.99 -8.28
C SER A 201 28.23 22.40 -8.00
N ASP A 202 27.41 22.97 -8.87
CA ASP A 202 27.26 24.41 -8.97
C ASP A 202 25.81 24.84 -8.70
N ILE A 203 25.33 24.65 -7.47
CA ILE A 203 24.05 25.20 -7.01
C ILE A 203 24.34 26.42 -6.12
N LYS A 204 23.90 27.61 -6.55
CA LYS A 204 23.92 28.85 -5.75
C LYS A 204 22.54 29.07 -5.11
N VAL A 205 22.53 29.39 -3.81
CA VAL A 205 21.30 29.71 -3.06
C VAL A 205 21.37 31.18 -2.65
N SER A 206 20.31 31.96 -2.90
CA SER A 206 20.15 33.32 -2.37
C SER A 206 18.78 33.46 -1.67
N ALA A 207 18.76 34.09 -0.49
CA ALA A 207 17.55 34.34 0.29
C ALA A 207 17.20 35.84 0.22
N LYS A 208 15.94 36.17 -0.07
CA LYS A 208 15.40 37.55 0.01
C LYS A 208 14.51 37.68 1.25
N SER A 209 14.70 38.75 2.00
CA SER A 209 13.93 39.06 3.22
C SER A 209 12.46 39.32 2.90
N TRP A 210 11.55 38.64 3.61
CA TRP A 210 10.17 39.07 3.75
C TRP A 210 9.84 39.16 5.24
N GLY A 211 9.16 40.25 5.61
CA GLY A 211 8.93 40.65 6.99
C GLY A 211 8.09 39.67 7.82
N GLN A 212 8.13 39.98 9.12
CA GLN A 212 7.59 39.28 10.29
C GLN A 212 6.32 38.46 10.10
N TYR A 213 6.45 37.12 10.08
CA TYR A 213 5.46 36.18 10.63
C TYR A 213 6.16 34.91 11.16
N GLU A 214 5.73 34.46 12.33
CA GLU A 214 6.20 33.27 13.03
C GLU A 214 5.66 31.97 12.41
N LYS A 215 6.56 31.08 11.94
CA LYS A 215 6.54 29.60 11.97
C LYS A 215 7.29 29.01 10.77
N ILE A 216 8.15 28.02 11.09
CA ILE A 216 8.86 27.08 10.22
C ILE A 216 9.51 27.72 8.99
N GLY A 217 10.83 27.93 9.06
CA GLY A 217 11.60 28.48 7.95
C GLY A 217 11.43 27.67 6.66
N GLN A 218 10.84 28.29 5.64
CA GLN A 218 10.80 27.76 4.28
C GLN A 218 12.19 27.87 3.65
N ILE A 219 12.65 26.77 3.03
CA ILE A 219 13.84 26.78 2.16
C ILE A 219 13.33 26.95 0.72
N PHE A 220 13.82 27.98 0.03
CA PHE A 220 13.52 28.23 -1.38
C PHE A 220 14.66 27.71 -2.26
N PHE A 221 14.30 26.96 -3.30
CA PHE A 221 15.21 26.62 -4.41
C PHE A 221 14.85 27.51 -5.61
N VAL A 222 15.85 28.16 -6.19
CA VAL A 222 15.68 29.00 -7.39
C VAL A 222 16.43 28.30 -8.53
N ASP A 223 15.73 28.09 -9.64
CA ASP A 223 16.32 27.60 -10.89
C ASP A 223 16.89 28.80 -11.67
N ASP A 224 18.09 28.66 -12.24
CA ASP A 224 18.86 29.80 -12.81
C ASP A 224 18.42 30.16 -14.24
N ASP A 225 17.42 29.46 -14.80
CA ASP A 225 16.95 29.68 -16.17
C ASP A 225 15.73 30.64 -16.18
N ASP A 226 16.05 31.92 -16.10
CA ASP A 226 15.11 33.03 -16.15
C ASP A 226 14.48 33.14 -17.55
N SER A 227 13.34 32.45 -17.73
CA SER A 227 12.32 32.90 -18.68
C SER A 227 10.88 32.55 -18.31
N LYS A 228 10.63 31.68 -17.32
CA LYS A 228 9.29 31.38 -16.80
C LYS A 228 9.32 31.10 -15.30
N GLY A 229 9.20 32.16 -14.48
CA GLY A 229 9.25 32.10 -13.02
C GLY A 229 8.30 31.08 -12.39
N GLY A 230 8.85 29.94 -11.97
CA GLY A 230 8.17 28.92 -11.18
C GLY A 230 8.97 28.63 -9.91
N TYR A 231 8.41 28.92 -8.74
CA TYR A 231 8.96 28.53 -7.45
C TYR A 231 8.34 27.20 -7.03
N THR A 232 9.16 26.25 -6.55
CA THR A 232 8.64 25.05 -5.90
C THR A 232 8.80 25.19 -4.39
N VAL A 233 7.67 25.27 -3.67
CA VAL A 233 7.63 25.37 -2.20
C VAL A 233 7.54 23.96 -1.62
N PHE A 234 8.43 23.62 -0.70
CA PHE A 234 8.31 22.40 0.11
C PHE A 234 8.00 22.77 1.56
N GLU A 235 6.86 22.30 2.06
CA GLU A 235 6.49 22.37 3.48
C GLU A 235 6.91 21.05 4.15
N LEU A 236 7.87 21.12 5.09
CA LEU A 236 8.42 19.94 5.75
C LEU A 236 7.59 19.58 6.99
N ALA A 237 6.63 18.68 6.81
CA ALA A 237 6.14 17.81 7.86
C ALA A 237 6.60 16.37 7.55
N GLY A 238 7.76 16.00 8.08
CA GLY A 238 8.27 14.63 8.05
C GLY A 238 9.12 14.29 6.83
N ALA A 239 10.41 14.01 7.11
CA ALA A 239 11.32 13.20 6.31
C ALA A 239 11.44 13.58 4.82
N LEU A 240 12.04 14.74 4.54
CA LEU A 240 12.73 14.97 3.27
C LEU A 240 14.09 15.63 3.55
N LEU A 241 15.01 14.82 4.05
CA LEU A 241 16.44 15.08 3.90
C LEU A 241 16.86 14.30 2.65
N LEU A 242 17.63 14.94 1.76
CA LEU A 242 18.52 14.42 0.70
C LEU A 242 18.32 15.33 -0.52
N GLU A 243 19.25 16.22 -0.88
CA GLU A 243 20.28 15.81 -1.85
C GLU A 243 21.54 16.70 -1.96
N THR A 244 21.86 17.57 -1.00
CA THR A 244 23.13 18.31 -1.05
C THR A 244 23.87 18.15 0.26
N GLY A 245 25.08 17.59 0.23
CA GLY A 245 25.88 17.23 1.41
C GLY A 245 26.38 18.38 2.30
N LYS A 246 25.56 19.39 2.59
CA LYS A 246 25.79 20.44 3.60
C LYS A 246 24.47 20.87 4.24
N PHE A 247 24.52 21.14 5.55
CA PHE A 247 23.39 21.65 6.34
C PHE A 247 23.76 23.02 6.90
N TYR A 248 22.80 23.96 6.90
CA TYR A 248 22.98 25.28 7.49
C TYR A 248 21.97 25.48 8.62
N LYS A 249 22.46 25.95 9.76
CA LYS A 249 21.64 26.33 10.91
C LYS A 249 21.29 27.81 10.79
N ILE A 250 20.00 28.14 10.75
CA ILE A 250 19.54 29.52 10.89
C ILE A 250 19.47 29.80 12.39
N ARG A 251 20.25 30.77 12.87
CA ARG A 251 20.18 31.29 14.24
C ARG A 251 19.53 32.66 14.18
N TYR A 252 18.37 32.81 14.82
CA TYR A 252 17.80 34.13 15.07
C TYR A 252 18.21 34.55 16.47
N GLU A 253 19.22 35.40 16.53
CA GLU A 253 19.48 36.36 17.60
C GLU A 253 20.35 37.45 16.97
N ASP A 254 20.04 38.69 17.32
CA ASP A 254 20.44 39.90 16.60
C ASP A 254 21.92 39.90 16.16
N ASN A 255 22.14 40.12 14.85
CA ASN A 255 23.36 39.88 14.06
C ASN A 255 23.64 38.42 13.66
N VAL A 256 23.32 38.13 12.40
CA VAL A 256 23.38 36.80 11.77
C VAL A 256 24.80 36.48 11.31
N ASP A 257 25.49 35.60 12.06
CA ASP A 257 26.65 34.84 11.58
C ASP A 257 26.20 33.44 11.12
N SER A 258 26.49 33.09 9.86
CA SER A 258 26.29 31.73 9.36
C SER A 258 27.39 30.80 9.89
N ILE A 259 27.02 29.69 10.53
CA ILE A 259 27.97 28.68 11.02
C ILE A 259 27.86 27.43 10.13
N GLN A 260 28.99 27.01 9.56
CA GLN A 260 29.09 25.76 8.81
C GLN A 260 29.27 24.60 9.79
N ILE A 261 28.40 23.58 9.72
CA ILE A 261 28.52 22.36 10.54
C ILE A 261 28.61 21.12 9.65
N THR A 262 29.31 20.10 10.14
CA THR A 262 29.48 18.82 9.46
C THR A 262 28.31 17.87 9.74
N LYS A 263 28.14 16.86 8.87
CA LYS A 263 27.12 15.80 9.02
C LYS A 263 27.19 15.13 10.40
N ARG A 264 28.40 14.92 10.93
CA ARG A 264 28.62 14.25 12.22
C ARG A 264 28.11 15.07 13.40
N GLU A 265 28.31 16.39 13.36
CA GLU A 265 27.86 17.32 14.41
C GLU A 265 26.34 17.44 14.43
N LEU A 266 25.71 17.48 13.25
CA LEU A 266 24.25 17.51 13.16
C LEU A 266 23.60 16.25 13.77
N PHE A 267 24.13 15.06 13.47
CA PHE A 267 23.62 13.82 14.06
C PHE A 267 23.84 13.75 15.58
N ALA A 268 24.93 14.33 16.11
CA ALA A 268 25.15 14.45 17.54
C ALA A 268 24.11 15.39 18.19
N MET A 269 23.82 16.54 17.57
CA MET A 269 22.84 17.50 18.08
C MET A 269 21.40 16.98 18.07
N ILE A 270 21.02 16.17 17.07
CA ILE A 270 19.71 15.50 17.01
C ILE A 270 19.60 14.42 18.09
N ARG A 271 20.65 13.59 18.24
CA ARG A 271 20.71 12.56 19.28
C ARG A 271 20.61 13.15 20.69
N ASP A 272 21.24 14.31 20.89
CA ASP A 272 21.32 14.97 22.20
C ASP A 272 20.11 15.89 22.45
N GLY A 273 19.10 15.88 21.57
CA GLY A 273 17.81 16.58 21.77
C GLY A 273 17.87 18.11 21.63
N ILE A 274 18.91 18.64 21.01
CA ILE A 274 19.19 20.09 20.89
C ILE A 274 18.42 20.72 19.72
N TRP A 275 17.80 19.92 18.86
CA TRP A 275 17.00 20.35 17.71
C TRP A 275 15.65 19.63 17.70
N VAL A 276 14.56 20.42 17.64
CA VAL A 276 13.17 19.96 17.47
C VAL A 276 12.64 20.51 16.15
#